data_AF-A0A9W7CEQ3-F1
#
_entry.id   AF-A0A9W7CEQ3-F1
#
_cell.length_a   1.000
_cell.length_b   1.000
_cell.length_c   1.000
_cell.angle_alpha   90.00
_cell.angle_beta   90.00
_cell.angle_gamma   90.00
#
_symmetry.space_group_name_H-M   'P 1'
#
loop_
_entity.id
_entity.type
_entity.pdbx_description
1 polymer ?
#
loop_
_entity_poly.entity_id
_entity_poly.type
_entity_poly.pdbx_seq_one_letter_code
_entity_poly.pdbx_strand_id
1 'polypeptide(L)'
;MTFDYDTNPFRRLATPTFYVFIPDSTVLRLLFILILVVNSCANITGRSLGYAMLASIHPIYFLMVFLLDQGVYLGVKILRRDAWYWLPIENGPMAILCAVLTRFVNKVVNDFAGIVQFRNPSEVGGLWWTSSLVFGQLMMWVAGYFYAEKIKIEDGEAGTTTTTTVYWSLVLISTAWLISSVLFVTLMNRNYCHTFLSTMTGHDDVKDKFKNEDNSSFQRVQILTKNYRLWKSIRPEVCEYFQSNWVKWTKEQPSWFNRKFIMKIPDDFIPLEALDAIKRERKLLAAKKKKKRNKKQGGRRKKSNKVGIEEPSPFPSIMLEDASDEVIIESIDERSEDQENIDLEDTLSVSEKLEL
;
A
#
# COMPACT_ATOMS: atom_id res chain seq x y z
N MET A 1 -8.62 -4.03 1.92
CA MET A 1 -7.53 -3.06 2.20
C MET A 1 -7.97 -1.92 3.12
N THR A 2 -8.80 -0.97 2.69
CA THR A 2 -9.19 0.19 3.52
C THR A 2 -9.74 -0.22 4.88
N PHE A 3 -10.66 -1.19 4.89
CA PHE A 3 -11.27 -1.71 6.12
C PHE A 3 -10.24 -2.36 7.05
N ASP A 4 -9.40 -3.26 6.52
CA ASP A 4 -8.38 -3.96 7.31
C ASP A 4 -7.34 -3.00 7.90
N TYR A 5 -6.98 -1.97 7.14
CA TYR A 5 -6.01 -0.97 7.58
C TYR A 5 -6.60 -0.08 8.67
N ASP A 6 -7.85 0.34 8.50
CA ASP A 6 -8.52 1.20 9.48
C ASP A 6 -8.84 0.43 10.76
N THR A 7 -9.26 -0.82 10.70
CA THR A 7 -9.63 -1.63 11.89
C THR A 7 -8.43 -2.17 12.67
N ASN A 8 -7.22 -2.15 12.10
CA ASN A 8 -6.03 -2.66 12.76
C ASN A 8 -5.58 -1.74 13.92
N PRO A 9 -5.52 -2.25 15.18
CA PRO A 9 -5.14 -1.45 16.35
C PRO A 9 -3.77 -0.78 16.22
N PHE A 10 -2.78 -1.49 15.66
CA PHE A 10 -1.43 -0.95 15.49
C PHE A 10 -1.40 0.24 14.54
N ARG A 11 -2.20 0.21 13.46
CA ARG A 11 -2.27 1.30 12.48
C ARG A 11 -3.05 2.50 13.02
N ARG A 12 -4.14 2.26 13.75
CA ARG A 12 -4.89 3.30 14.49
C ARG A 12 -3.97 4.04 15.47
N LEU A 13 -3.15 3.30 16.22
CA LEU A 13 -2.16 3.88 17.12
C LEU A 13 -1.04 4.61 16.38
N ALA A 14 -0.55 4.09 15.26
CA ALA A 14 0.53 4.72 14.50
C ALA A 14 0.11 6.01 13.78
N THR A 15 -1.18 6.16 13.43
CA THR A 15 -1.68 7.26 12.59
C THR A 15 -3.13 7.63 12.94
N PRO A 16 -3.38 8.14 14.16
CA PRO A 16 -4.73 8.42 14.64
C PRO A 16 -5.41 9.57 13.90
N THR A 17 -4.66 10.45 13.25
CA THR A 17 -5.21 11.56 12.43
C THR A 17 -5.75 11.08 11.08
N PHE A 18 -5.46 9.84 10.67
CA PHE A 18 -5.84 9.29 9.38
C PHE A 18 -6.77 8.09 9.47
N TYR A 19 -6.48 7.16 10.40
CA TYR A 19 -7.32 6.01 10.68
C TYR A 19 -8.33 6.34 11.79
N VAL A 20 -9.31 5.47 12.05
CA VAL A 20 -10.46 5.66 12.98
C VAL A 20 -11.63 6.43 12.34
N PHE A 21 -11.70 6.47 11.02
CA PHE A 21 -12.83 7.10 10.33
C PHE A 21 -14.02 6.15 10.16
N ILE A 22 -13.81 4.83 10.24
CA ILE A 22 -14.88 3.82 10.20
C ILE A 22 -15.56 3.74 11.57
N PRO A 23 -16.90 3.77 11.65
CA PRO A 23 -17.63 3.67 12.92
C PRO A 23 -17.34 2.35 13.66
N ASP A 24 -17.49 2.34 14.98
CA ASP A 24 -17.11 1.19 15.80
C ASP A 24 -18.18 0.11 15.93
N SER A 25 -19.45 0.41 15.65
CA SER A 25 -20.54 -0.58 15.66
C SER A 25 -20.38 -1.63 14.56
N THR A 26 -20.56 -2.92 14.90
CA THR A 26 -20.46 -4.04 13.97
C THR A 26 -21.38 -3.89 12.76
N VAL A 27 -22.63 -3.47 12.98
CA VAL A 27 -23.61 -3.28 11.90
C VAL A 27 -23.18 -2.13 10.98
N LEU A 28 -22.73 -1.02 11.56
CA LEU A 28 -22.26 0.12 10.78
C LEU A 28 -20.99 -0.21 10.00
N ARG A 29 -20.08 -1.04 10.54
CA ARG A 29 -18.88 -1.53 9.85
C ARG A 29 -19.22 -2.36 8.62
N LEU A 30 -20.17 -3.30 8.74
CA LEU A 30 -20.63 -4.12 7.62
C LEU A 30 -21.29 -3.25 6.53
N LEU A 31 -22.15 -2.33 6.94
CA LEU A 31 -22.76 -1.36 6.02
C LEU A 31 -21.69 -0.51 5.32
N PHE A 32 -20.66 -0.07 6.05
CA PHE A 32 -19.57 0.71 5.51
C PHE A 32 -18.77 -0.06 4.45
N ILE A 33 -18.47 -1.34 4.69
CA ILE A 33 -17.82 -2.21 3.70
C ILE A 33 -18.69 -2.31 2.44
N LEU A 34 -19.99 -2.56 2.60
CA LEU A 34 -20.92 -2.68 1.47
C LEU A 34 -20.92 -1.39 0.62
N ILE A 35 -20.95 -0.23 1.28
CA ILE A 35 -20.91 1.08 0.61
C ILE A 35 -19.59 1.27 -0.14
N LEU A 36 -18.45 0.89 0.45
CA LEU A 36 -17.15 0.96 -0.22
C LEU A 36 -17.10 0.07 -1.47
N VAL A 37 -17.69 -1.13 -1.39
CA VAL A 37 -17.78 -2.07 -2.53
C VAL A 37 -18.66 -1.49 -3.63
N VAL A 38 -19.87 -1.02 -3.30
CA VAL A 38 -20.78 -0.41 -4.27
C VAL A 38 -20.14 0.81 -4.93
N ASN A 39 -19.49 1.66 -4.15
CA ASN A 39 -18.78 2.83 -4.69
C ASN A 39 -17.63 2.40 -5.62
N SER A 40 -16.85 1.38 -5.24
CA SER A 40 -15.75 0.87 -6.09
C SER A 40 -16.30 0.29 -7.39
N CYS A 41 -17.37 -0.51 -7.34
CA CYS A 41 -18.03 -1.05 -8.52
C CYS A 41 -18.55 0.07 -9.45
N ALA A 42 -19.21 1.09 -8.89
CA ALA A 42 -19.71 2.21 -9.67
C ALA A 42 -18.57 3.02 -10.32
N ASN A 43 -17.45 3.22 -9.62
CA ASN A 43 -16.27 3.89 -10.19
C ASN A 43 -15.64 3.06 -11.32
N ILE A 44 -15.41 1.75 -11.11
CA ILE A 44 -14.79 0.89 -12.12
C ILE A 44 -15.66 0.84 -13.38
N THR A 45 -16.96 0.60 -13.21
CA THR A 45 -17.90 0.53 -14.34
C THR A 45 -17.99 1.87 -15.05
N GLY A 46 -18.12 2.99 -14.32
CA GLY A 46 -18.23 4.31 -14.94
C GLY A 46 -16.97 4.73 -15.68
N ARG A 47 -15.79 4.51 -15.08
CA ARG A 47 -14.50 4.82 -15.71
C ARG A 47 -14.26 3.98 -16.96
N SER A 48 -14.55 2.68 -16.86
CA SER A 48 -14.37 1.73 -17.98
C SER A 48 -15.32 2.03 -19.12
N LEU A 49 -16.59 2.32 -18.82
CA LEU A 49 -17.59 2.69 -19.82
C LEU A 49 -17.23 4.02 -20.50
N GLY A 50 -16.80 5.04 -19.73
CA GLY A 50 -16.30 6.31 -20.26
C GLY A 50 -15.17 6.13 -21.27
N TYR A 51 -14.16 5.33 -20.92
CA TYR A 51 -13.05 5.03 -21.82
C TYR A 51 -13.46 4.17 -23.02
N ALA A 52 -14.37 3.20 -22.85
CA ALA A 52 -14.90 2.39 -23.94
C ALA A 52 -15.65 3.26 -24.96
N MET A 53 -16.48 4.20 -24.49
CA MET A 53 -17.20 5.14 -25.36
C MET A 53 -16.23 6.04 -26.13
N LEU A 54 -15.18 6.57 -25.48
CA LEU A 54 -14.13 7.34 -26.19
C LEU A 54 -13.42 6.51 -27.26
N ALA A 55 -13.06 5.27 -26.93
CA ALA A 55 -12.38 4.37 -27.86
C ALA A 55 -13.27 4.01 -29.07
N SER A 56 -14.58 3.84 -28.86
CA SER A 56 -15.56 3.60 -29.93
C SER A 56 -15.75 4.78 -30.87
N ILE A 57 -15.53 6.02 -30.41
CA ILE A 57 -15.51 7.19 -31.29
C ILE A 57 -14.22 7.18 -32.11
N HIS A 58 -13.08 7.19 -31.44
CA HIS A 58 -11.77 6.98 -32.05
C HIS A 58 -10.75 6.56 -30.98
N PRO A 59 -9.91 5.54 -31.22
CA PRO A 59 -8.99 5.01 -30.20
C PRO A 59 -7.99 6.05 -29.67
N ILE A 60 -7.68 7.07 -30.46
CA ILE A 60 -6.78 8.16 -30.03
C ILE A 60 -7.35 9.00 -28.88
N TYR A 61 -8.67 9.17 -28.80
CA TYR A 61 -9.29 10.03 -27.78
C TYR A 61 -9.14 9.40 -26.39
N PHE A 62 -9.30 8.08 -26.30
CA PHE A 62 -8.97 7.32 -25.10
C PHE A 62 -7.52 7.57 -24.67
N LEU A 63 -6.56 7.37 -25.57
CA LEU A 63 -5.14 7.52 -25.27
C LEU A 63 -4.78 8.95 -24.83
N MET A 64 -5.32 9.97 -25.52
CA MET A 64 -5.08 11.37 -25.18
C MET A 64 -5.61 11.72 -23.79
N VAL A 65 -6.86 11.36 -23.48
CA VAL A 65 -7.47 11.66 -22.18
C VAL A 65 -6.75 10.91 -21.05
N PHE A 66 -6.44 9.62 -21.26
CA PHE A 66 -5.73 8.81 -20.28
C PHE A 66 -4.33 9.36 -20.00
N LEU A 67 -3.54 9.61 -21.03
CA LEU A 67 -2.17 10.12 -20.87
C LEU A 67 -2.16 11.54 -20.30
N LEU A 68 -3.14 12.37 -20.64
CA LEU A 68 -3.28 13.71 -20.07
C LEU A 68 -3.59 13.67 -18.56
N ASP A 69 -4.53 12.83 -18.12
CA ASP A 69 -4.85 12.66 -16.68
C ASP A 69 -3.62 12.16 -15.90
N GLN A 70 -2.95 11.11 -16.40
CA GLN A 70 -1.73 10.59 -15.77
C GLN A 70 -0.58 11.60 -15.79
N GLY A 71 -0.40 12.30 -16.92
CA GLY A 71 0.64 13.31 -17.11
C GLY A 71 0.47 14.52 -16.20
N VAL A 72 -0.75 15.04 -16.06
CA VAL A 72 -1.07 16.15 -15.16
C VAL A 72 -0.79 15.75 -13.70
N TYR A 73 -1.23 14.56 -13.28
CA TYR A 73 -0.97 14.07 -11.93
C TYR A 73 0.53 13.94 -11.63
N LEU A 74 1.28 13.27 -12.50
CA LEU A 74 2.73 13.11 -12.33
C LEU A 74 3.46 14.45 -12.40
N GLY A 75 3.06 15.33 -13.32
CA GLY A 75 3.59 16.69 -13.46
C GLY A 75 3.42 17.51 -12.17
N VAL A 76 2.25 17.46 -11.54
CA VAL A 76 2.03 18.13 -10.26
C VAL A 76 2.89 17.53 -9.15
N LYS A 77 3.00 16.18 -9.08
CA LYS A 77 3.87 15.53 -8.07
C LYS A 77 5.33 15.95 -8.24
N ILE A 78 5.82 16.08 -9.47
CA ILE A 78 7.17 16.57 -9.76
C ILE A 78 7.30 18.05 -9.37
N LEU A 79 6.36 18.90 -9.78
CA LEU A 79 6.39 20.34 -9.49
C LEU A 79 6.39 20.63 -7.98
N ARG A 80 5.62 19.86 -7.21
CA ARG A 80 5.58 19.94 -5.74
C ARG A 80 6.74 19.23 -5.04
N ARG A 81 7.70 18.67 -5.79
CA ARG A 81 8.83 17.88 -5.27
C ARG A 81 8.39 16.65 -4.45
N ASP A 82 7.21 16.11 -4.71
CA ASP A 82 6.58 14.96 -4.04
C ASP A 82 6.55 13.70 -4.94
N ALA A 83 7.51 13.57 -5.85
CA ALA A 83 7.59 12.43 -6.76
C ALA A 83 8.07 11.15 -6.06
N TRP A 84 8.85 11.27 -4.97
CA TRP A 84 9.42 10.13 -4.25
C TRP A 84 8.35 9.33 -3.51
N TYR A 85 8.37 8.01 -3.67
CA TYR A 85 7.48 7.12 -2.92
C TYR A 85 8.00 6.89 -1.49
N TRP A 86 7.09 6.58 -0.57
CA TRP A 86 7.41 6.45 0.86
C TRP A 86 8.22 5.21 1.21
N LEU A 87 8.21 4.17 0.37
CA LEU A 87 9.01 2.97 0.57
C LEU A 87 10.52 3.30 0.48
N PRO A 88 11.34 2.83 1.44
CA PRO A 88 12.78 3.05 1.43
C PRO A 88 13.44 2.12 0.39
N ILE A 89 13.67 2.65 -0.81
CA ILE A 89 14.43 1.97 -1.86
C ILE A 89 15.85 2.54 -1.90
N GLU A 90 16.85 1.66 -2.00
CA GLU A 90 18.27 2.06 -2.07
C GLU A 90 18.56 2.96 -3.28
N ASN A 91 19.54 3.84 -3.13
CA ASN A 91 19.84 4.87 -4.12
C ASN A 91 20.23 4.29 -5.49
N GLY A 92 19.72 4.90 -6.56
CA GLY A 92 20.13 4.62 -7.93
C GLY A 92 19.02 4.89 -8.95
N PRO A 93 19.29 4.65 -10.24
CA PRO A 93 18.29 4.75 -11.31
C PRO A 93 17.04 3.89 -11.02
N MET A 94 17.21 2.73 -10.40
CA MET A 94 16.09 1.86 -10.02
C MET A 94 15.14 2.49 -9.02
N ALA A 95 15.61 3.31 -8.08
CA ALA A 95 14.72 4.00 -7.15
C ALA A 95 13.81 5.01 -7.86
N ILE A 96 14.33 5.69 -8.89
CA ILE A 96 13.54 6.63 -9.71
C ILE A 96 12.48 5.84 -10.48
N LEU A 97 12.89 4.76 -11.16
CA LEU A 97 11.98 3.91 -11.91
C LEU A 97 10.86 3.35 -11.03
N CYS A 98 11.21 2.77 -9.88
CA CYS A 98 10.23 2.23 -8.93
C CYS A 98 9.30 3.33 -8.40
N ALA A 99 9.79 4.54 -8.12
CA ALA A 99 8.95 5.64 -7.65
C ALA A 99 7.93 6.07 -8.73
N VAL A 100 8.38 6.27 -9.97
CA VAL A 100 7.50 6.64 -11.09
C VAL A 100 6.48 5.54 -11.36
N LEU A 101 6.93 4.28 -11.46
CA LEU A 101 6.06 3.14 -11.74
C LEU A 101 5.01 2.96 -10.63
N THR A 102 5.42 3.03 -9.36
CA THR A 102 4.48 2.88 -8.23
C THR A 102 3.47 4.03 -8.20
N ARG A 103 3.87 5.28 -8.46
CA ARG A 103 2.95 6.42 -8.52
C ARG A 103 1.97 6.28 -9.68
N PHE A 104 2.42 5.83 -10.84
CA PHE A 104 1.58 5.56 -12.00
C PHE A 104 0.57 4.45 -11.72
N VAL A 105 1.03 3.29 -11.25
CA VAL A 105 0.16 2.15 -10.92
C VAL A 105 -0.86 2.53 -9.84
N ASN A 106 -0.43 3.17 -8.76
CA ASN A 106 -1.34 3.58 -7.68
C ASN A 106 -2.38 4.60 -8.17
N LYS A 107 -2.00 5.51 -9.08
CA LYS A 107 -2.95 6.45 -9.70
C LYS A 107 -3.96 5.73 -10.60
N VAL A 108 -3.51 4.83 -11.47
CA VAL A 108 -4.42 4.02 -12.30
C VAL A 108 -5.38 3.21 -11.43
N VAL A 109 -4.88 2.49 -10.42
CA VAL A 109 -5.73 1.74 -9.49
C VAL A 109 -6.71 2.67 -8.77
N ASN A 110 -6.27 3.88 -8.37
CA ASN A 110 -7.14 4.87 -7.77
C ASN A 110 -8.28 5.32 -8.70
N ASP A 111 -7.95 5.60 -9.95
CA ASP A 111 -8.87 6.16 -10.94
C ASP A 111 -10.03 5.22 -11.26
N PHE A 112 -9.75 3.91 -11.27
CA PHE A 112 -10.74 2.89 -11.50
C PHE A 112 -11.44 2.47 -10.20
N ALA A 113 -10.69 2.06 -9.18
CA ALA A 113 -11.28 1.43 -8.00
C ALA A 113 -11.69 2.42 -6.88
N GLY A 114 -11.20 3.67 -6.89
CA GLY A 114 -11.53 4.65 -5.87
C GLY A 114 -11.15 4.23 -4.45
N ILE A 115 -10.00 3.56 -4.29
CA ILE A 115 -9.57 3.01 -2.99
C ILE A 115 -9.33 4.15 -2.00
N VAL A 116 -10.19 4.26 -0.98
CA VAL A 116 -10.15 5.31 0.06
C VAL A 116 -8.82 5.38 0.82
N GLN A 117 -8.05 4.29 0.88
CA GLN A 117 -6.69 4.27 1.46
C GLN A 117 -5.71 5.20 0.72
N PHE A 118 -5.89 5.39 -0.59
CA PHE A 118 -4.97 6.19 -1.41
C PHE A 118 -5.12 7.71 -1.23
N ARG A 119 -6.11 8.15 -0.44
CA ARG A 119 -6.20 9.54 0.03
C ARG A 119 -5.03 9.95 0.93
N ASN A 120 -4.24 8.99 1.43
CA ASN A 120 -3.05 9.27 2.21
C ASN A 120 -2.07 10.16 1.42
N PRO A 121 -1.50 11.23 2.01
CA PRO A 121 -0.51 12.11 1.36
C PRO A 121 0.68 11.36 0.73
N SER A 122 1.10 10.25 1.35
CA SER A 122 2.18 9.40 0.85
C SER A 122 1.81 8.62 -0.43
N GLU A 123 0.52 8.51 -0.77
CA GLU A 123 -0.02 7.76 -1.91
C GLU A 123 -0.47 8.70 -3.05
N VAL A 124 -1.77 8.95 -3.22
CA VAL A 124 -2.28 9.93 -4.21
C VAL A 124 -2.44 11.30 -3.54
N GLY A 125 -2.92 11.30 -2.29
CA GLY A 125 -3.25 12.49 -1.50
C GLY A 125 -4.73 12.85 -1.59
N GLY A 126 -5.24 13.50 -0.55
CA GLY A 126 -6.66 13.73 -0.33
C GLY A 126 -7.35 14.43 -1.50
N LEU A 127 -6.93 15.67 -1.77
CA LEU A 127 -7.55 16.47 -2.83
C LEU A 127 -7.49 15.76 -4.19
N TRP A 128 -6.32 15.20 -4.54
CA TRP A 128 -6.13 14.48 -5.81
C TRP A 128 -7.01 13.23 -5.92
N TRP A 129 -7.19 12.50 -4.81
CA TRP A 129 -8.09 11.36 -4.74
C TRP A 129 -9.52 11.79 -5.07
N THR A 130 -10.02 12.83 -4.39
CA THR A 130 -11.39 13.34 -4.58
C THR A 130 -11.60 13.89 -6.00
N SER A 131 -10.67 14.71 -6.49
CA SER A 131 -10.71 15.24 -7.85
C SER A 131 -10.69 14.13 -8.90
N SER A 132 -9.94 13.05 -8.67
CA SER A 132 -9.90 11.91 -9.59
C SER A 132 -11.28 11.25 -9.70
N LEU A 133 -12.00 11.04 -8.60
CA LEU A 133 -13.34 10.44 -8.65
C LEU A 133 -14.34 11.33 -9.40
N VAL A 134 -14.33 12.63 -9.12
CA VAL A 134 -15.20 13.60 -9.80
C VAL A 134 -14.89 13.66 -11.29
N PHE A 135 -13.60 13.71 -11.65
CA PHE A 135 -13.17 13.71 -13.05
C PHE A 135 -13.65 12.45 -13.78
N GLY A 136 -13.61 11.28 -13.15
CA GLY A 136 -14.12 10.04 -13.73
C GLY A 136 -15.61 10.11 -14.09
N GLN A 137 -16.42 10.68 -13.20
CA GLN A 137 -17.86 10.86 -13.45
C GLN A 137 -18.11 11.86 -14.57
N LEU A 138 -17.44 13.02 -14.54
CA LEU A 138 -17.59 14.03 -15.60
C LEU A 138 -17.15 13.49 -16.96
N MET A 139 -16.02 12.79 -17.02
CA MET A 139 -15.51 12.19 -18.24
C MET A 139 -16.49 11.17 -18.83
N MET A 140 -17.10 10.33 -17.98
CA MET A 140 -18.12 9.38 -18.43
C MET A 140 -19.30 10.08 -19.12
N TRP A 141 -19.80 11.18 -18.57
CA TRP A 141 -20.89 11.95 -19.18
C TRP A 141 -20.48 12.64 -20.48
N VAL A 142 -19.29 13.23 -20.53
CA VAL A 142 -18.76 13.87 -21.75
C VAL A 142 -18.58 12.83 -22.86
N ALA A 143 -18.00 11.67 -22.54
CA ALA A 143 -17.84 10.57 -23.48
C ALA A 143 -19.20 10.04 -23.98
N GLY A 144 -20.17 9.90 -23.08
CA GLY A 144 -21.52 9.47 -23.42
C GLY A 144 -22.25 10.44 -24.35
N TYR A 145 -22.06 11.74 -24.18
CA TYR A 145 -22.61 12.75 -25.09
C TYR A 145 -22.09 12.59 -26.52
N PHE A 146 -20.76 12.55 -26.71
CA PHE A 146 -20.18 12.42 -28.03
C PHE A 146 -20.47 11.05 -28.67
N TYR A 147 -20.54 9.98 -27.86
CA TYR A 147 -20.89 8.65 -28.34
C TYR A 147 -22.35 8.59 -28.83
N ALA A 148 -23.28 9.20 -28.08
CA ALA A 148 -24.67 9.33 -28.49
C ALA A 148 -24.83 10.16 -29.78
N GLU A 149 -24.07 11.25 -29.92
CA GLU A 149 -24.07 12.06 -31.13
C GLU A 149 -23.60 11.26 -32.35
N LYS A 150 -22.51 10.49 -32.21
CA LYS A 150 -22.02 9.59 -33.26
C LYS A 150 -23.09 8.59 -33.70
N ILE A 151 -23.72 7.88 -32.76
CA ILE A 151 -24.74 6.87 -33.05
C ILE A 151 -25.96 7.47 -33.78
N LYS A 152 -26.40 8.66 -33.38
CA LYS A 152 -27.54 9.33 -34.03
C LYS A 152 -27.26 9.65 -35.49
N ILE A 153 -26.01 9.99 -35.82
CA ILE A 153 -25.60 10.30 -37.19
C ILE A 153 -25.49 9.01 -38.02
N GLU A 154 -24.98 7.92 -37.44
CA GLU A 154 -24.75 6.66 -38.16
C GLU A 154 -26.03 5.82 -38.36
N ASP A 155 -26.86 5.67 -37.30
CA ASP A 155 -27.93 4.66 -37.26
C ASP A 155 -29.35 5.25 -37.37
N GLY A 156 -29.50 6.57 -37.49
CA GLY A 156 -30.81 7.23 -37.61
C GLY A 156 -31.80 6.85 -36.50
N GLU A 157 -32.98 6.31 -36.88
CA GLU A 157 -34.03 5.92 -35.92
C GLU A 157 -33.59 4.78 -34.97
N ALA A 158 -32.84 3.78 -35.45
CA ALA A 158 -32.33 2.70 -34.61
C ALA A 158 -31.34 3.21 -33.55
N GLY A 159 -30.59 4.27 -33.88
CA GLY A 159 -29.66 4.94 -32.97
C GLY A 159 -30.33 5.61 -31.77
N THR A 160 -31.61 5.97 -31.88
CA THR A 160 -32.36 6.63 -30.79
C THR A 160 -32.61 5.68 -29.61
N THR A 161 -32.96 4.42 -29.88
CA THR A 161 -33.17 3.40 -28.84
C THR A 161 -31.86 3.10 -28.12
N THR A 162 -30.77 2.88 -28.87
CA THR A 162 -29.44 2.63 -28.29
C THR A 162 -28.98 3.81 -27.44
N THR A 163 -29.10 5.03 -27.94
CA THR A 163 -28.74 6.25 -27.19
C THR A 163 -29.53 6.36 -25.88
N THR A 164 -30.82 6.03 -25.90
CA THR A 164 -31.68 6.05 -24.71
C THR A 164 -31.17 5.05 -23.66
N THR A 165 -30.84 3.83 -24.08
CA THR A 165 -30.27 2.82 -23.17
C THR A 165 -28.93 3.25 -22.58
N VAL A 166 -28.06 3.89 -23.38
CA VAL A 166 -26.79 4.45 -22.91
C VAL A 166 -27.06 5.48 -21.80
N TYR A 167 -27.90 6.49 -22.04
CA TYR A 167 -28.16 7.51 -21.02
C TYR A 167 -28.77 6.93 -19.73
N TRP A 168 -29.69 5.96 -19.82
CA TRP A 168 -30.20 5.28 -18.62
C TRP A 168 -29.11 4.53 -17.85
N SER A 169 -28.17 3.88 -18.55
CA SER A 169 -27.03 3.24 -17.90
C SER A 169 -26.11 4.25 -17.19
N LEU A 170 -25.88 5.42 -17.80
CA LEU A 170 -25.10 6.50 -17.21
C LEU A 170 -25.77 7.05 -15.95
N VAL A 171 -27.08 7.29 -16.00
CA VAL A 171 -27.88 7.74 -14.85
C VAL A 171 -27.80 6.72 -13.72
N LEU A 172 -27.96 5.42 -14.02
CA LEU A 172 -27.90 4.37 -13.01
C LEU A 172 -26.53 4.32 -12.31
N ILE A 173 -25.44 4.34 -13.09
CA ILE A 173 -24.07 4.29 -12.56
C ILE A 173 -23.76 5.55 -11.73
N SER A 174 -24.05 6.74 -12.25
CA SER A 174 -23.81 8.00 -11.53
C SER A 174 -24.68 8.12 -10.27
N THR A 175 -25.92 7.63 -10.31
CA THR A 175 -26.80 7.63 -9.13
C THR A 175 -26.28 6.68 -8.07
N ALA A 176 -25.87 5.45 -8.44
CA ALA A 176 -25.26 4.50 -7.52
C ALA A 176 -23.97 5.06 -6.90
N TRP A 177 -23.12 5.71 -7.70
CA TRP A 177 -21.92 6.39 -7.23
C TRP A 177 -22.23 7.54 -6.27
N LEU A 178 -23.20 8.39 -6.60
CA LEU A 178 -23.55 9.56 -5.79
C LEU A 178 -24.17 9.14 -4.45
N ILE A 179 -25.13 8.21 -4.47
CA ILE A 179 -25.77 7.69 -3.26
C ILE A 179 -24.71 7.03 -2.36
N SER A 180 -23.87 6.15 -2.91
CA SER A 180 -22.82 5.49 -2.11
C SER A 180 -21.78 6.49 -1.58
N SER A 181 -21.40 7.52 -2.35
CA SER A 181 -20.49 8.57 -1.89
C SER A 181 -21.10 9.43 -0.77
N VAL A 182 -22.38 9.79 -0.88
CA VAL A 182 -23.10 10.52 0.18
C VAL A 182 -23.21 9.68 1.43
N LEU A 183 -23.62 8.40 1.32
CA LEU A 183 -23.70 7.48 2.46
C LEU A 183 -22.33 7.24 3.10
N PHE A 184 -21.27 7.15 2.30
CA PHE A 184 -19.91 7.04 2.79
C PHE A 184 -19.52 8.24 3.68
N VAL A 185 -19.77 9.46 3.21
CA VAL A 185 -19.43 10.69 3.96
C VAL A 185 -20.32 10.84 5.20
N THR A 186 -21.60 10.45 5.15
CA THR A 186 -22.51 10.58 6.30
C THR A 186 -22.25 9.56 7.41
N LEU A 187 -21.82 8.35 7.07
CA LEU A 187 -21.50 7.29 8.04
C LEU A 187 -20.09 7.39 8.61
N MET A 188 -19.17 8.01 7.87
CA MET A 188 -17.81 8.22 8.32
C MET A 188 -17.75 9.25 9.46
N ASN A 189 -16.77 9.11 10.36
CA ASN A 189 -16.50 10.12 11.35
C ASN A 189 -16.07 11.45 10.68
N ARG A 190 -16.89 12.50 10.87
CA ARG A 190 -16.74 13.81 10.20
C ARG A 190 -15.43 14.52 10.52
N ASN A 191 -14.79 14.19 11.64
CA ASN A 191 -13.49 14.73 12.00
C ASN A 191 -12.42 14.42 10.95
N TYR A 192 -12.61 13.38 10.13
CA TYR A 192 -11.66 12.96 9.09
C TYR A 192 -12.02 13.43 7.69
N CYS A 193 -13.13 14.15 7.48
CA CYS A 193 -13.53 14.65 6.16
C CYS A 193 -12.46 15.58 5.56
N HIS A 194 -11.77 16.36 6.39
CA HIS A 194 -10.67 17.23 5.94
C HIS A 194 -9.53 16.45 5.26
N THR A 195 -9.34 15.15 5.57
CA THR A 195 -8.31 14.31 4.95
C THR A 195 -8.55 14.07 3.45
N PHE A 196 -9.79 14.25 2.96
CA PHE A 196 -10.17 14.10 1.55
C PHE A 196 -9.97 15.37 0.74
N LEU A 197 -9.79 16.52 1.39
CA LEU A 197 -9.54 17.81 0.74
C LEU A 197 -8.15 18.35 1.09
N SER A 198 -7.37 17.60 1.86
CA SER A 198 -6.01 17.98 2.23
C SER A 198 -5.09 18.05 1.00
N THR A 199 -4.31 19.12 0.94
CA THR A 199 -3.26 19.37 -0.04
C THR A 199 -1.86 18.96 0.45
N MET A 200 -1.78 18.35 1.63
CA MET A 200 -0.54 17.94 2.27
C MET A 200 0.26 16.98 1.37
N THR A 201 1.57 17.20 1.28
CA THR A 201 2.49 16.33 0.53
C THR A 201 2.97 15.17 1.39
N GLY A 202 3.55 14.13 0.79
CA GLY A 202 4.18 13.04 1.54
C GLY A 202 5.36 13.52 2.39
N HIS A 203 6.08 14.54 1.94
CA HIS A 203 7.14 15.19 2.72
C HIS A 203 6.58 15.87 3.98
N ASP A 204 5.50 16.62 3.83
CA ASP A 204 4.88 17.37 4.93
C ASP A 204 4.27 16.41 5.95
N ASP A 205 3.57 15.36 5.49
CA ASP A 205 2.98 14.32 6.34
C ASP A 205 4.02 13.62 7.23
N VAL A 206 5.20 13.29 6.68
CA VAL A 206 6.27 12.64 7.46
C VAL A 206 6.87 13.60 8.48
N LYS A 207 7.04 14.87 8.13
CA LYS A 207 7.59 15.88 9.04
C LYS A 207 6.61 16.22 10.15
N ASP A 208 5.34 16.41 9.81
CA ASP A 208 4.26 16.71 10.76
C ASP A 208 4.15 15.62 11.82
N LYS A 209 4.13 14.35 11.39
CA LYS A 209 4.11 13.20 12.32
C LYS A 209 5.29 13.15 13.28
N PHE A 210 6.46 13.61 12.85
CA PHE A 210 7.62 13.66 13.72
C PHE A 210 7.62 14.88 14.65
N LYS A 211 7.23 16.05 14.14
CA LYS A 211 7.31 17.32 14.88
C LYS A 211 6.15 17.54 15.85
N ASN A 212 4.98 16.96 15.59
CA ASN A 212 3.85 17.07 16.50
C ASN A 212 4.21 16.50 17.87
N GLU A 213 4.07 17.31 18.93
CA GLU A 213 4.44 16.97 20.31
C GLU A 213 3.42 16.07 20.99
N ASP A 214 2.17 16.11 20.54
CA ASP A 214 1.10 15.21 21.00
C ASP A 214 1.35 13.76 20.56
N ASN A 215 2.24 13.55 19.59
CA ASN A 215 2.59 12.23 19.10
C ASN A 215 3.51 11.48 20.08
N SER A 216 3.11 10.27 20.42
CA SER A 216 3.89 9.32 21.21
C SER A 216 5.27 9.02 20.58
N SER A 217 6.22 8.60 21.41
CA SER A 217 7.55 8.15 20.92
C SER A 217 7.41 7.07 19.85
N PHE A 218 6.45 6.15 20.01
CA PHE A 218 6.17 5.10 19.03
C PHE A 218 5.80 5.65 17.64
N GLN A 219 5.00 6.72 17.57
CA GLN A 219 4.62 7.36 16.31
C GLN A 219 5.80 8.10 15.69
N ARG A 220 6.54 8.86 16.50
CA ARG A 220 7.70 9.63 16.02
C ARG A 220 8.80 8.73 15.43
N VAL A 221 9.08 7.57 16.03
CA VAL A 221 10.11 6.64 15.51
C VAL A 221 9.73 5.97 14.18
N GLN A 222 8.45 6.00 13.77
CA GLN A 222 8.02 5.48 12.47
C GLN A 222 8.68 6.23 11.29
N ILE A 223 9.25 7.41 11.52
CA ILE A 223 10.01 8.16 10.51
C ILE A 223 11.13 7.33 9.87
N LEU A 224 11.76 6.42 10.63
CA LEU A 224 12.81 5.53 10.12
C LEU A 224 12.30 4.47 9.13
N THR A 225 10.99 4.20 9.12
CA THR A 225 10.37 3.30 8.14
C THR A 225 10.12 3.97 6.79
N LYS A 226 10.23 5.30 6.74
CA LYS A 226 9.96 6.11 5.55
C LYS A 226 11.24 6.38 4.78
N ASN A 227 11.11 6.53 3.47
CA ASN A 227 12.19 6.91 2.59
C ASN A 227 12.93 8.15 3.12
N TYR A 228 14.24 8.02 3.32
CA TYR A 228 15.12 9.09 3.84
C TYR A 228 14.99 10.41 3.07
N ARG A 229 14.69 10.36 1.77
CA ARG A 229 14.51 11.58 0.95
C ARG A 229 13.36 12.45 1.46
N LEU A 230 12.31 11.84 2.04
CA LEU A 230 11.14 12.57 2.54
C LEU A 230 11.48 13.49 3.72
N TRP A 231 12.41 13.05 4.57
CA TRP A 231 12.74 13.72 5.83
C TRP A 231 14.21 14.13 5.95
N LYS A 232 14.96 14.11 4.85
CA LYS A 232 16.38 14.50 4.78
C LYS A 232 16.65 15.85 5.46
N SER A 233 15.75 16.82 5.31
CA SER A 233 15.90 18.17 5.86
C SER A 233 15.85 18.22 7.40
N ILE A 234 15.15 17.29 8.04
CA ILE A 234 14.97 17.26 9.51
C ILE A 234 15.84 16.20 10.17
N ARG A 235 16.73 15.54 9.42
CA ARG A 235 17.60 14.48 9.94
C ARG A 235 18.36 14.86 11.21
N PRO A 236 18.95 16.06 11.35
CA PRO A 236 19.64 16.44 12.59
C PRO A 236 18.70 16.41 13.81
N GLU A 237 17.48 16.97 13.67
CA GLU A 237 16.46 16.97 14.72
C GLU A 237 16.05 15.53 15.11
N VAL A 238 15.92 14.64 14.12
CA VAL A 238 15.62 13.22 14.39
C VAL A 238 16.79 12.55 15.12
N CYS A 239 18.02 12.83 14.74
CA CYS A 239 19.20 12.28 15.39
C CYS A 239 19.28 12.70 16.87
N GLU A 240 19.08 13.98 17.14
CA GLU A 240 19.08 14.54 18.50
C GLU A 240 17.94 13.94 19.36
N TYR A 241 16.75 13.79 18.77
CA TYR A 241 15.62 13.15 19.45
C TYR A 241 15.93 11.70 19.85
N PHE A 242 16.59 10.93 18.99
CA PHE A 242 16.96 9.55 19.29
C PHE A 242 18.02 9.48 20.40
N GLN A 243 19.05 10.32 20.32
CA GLN A 243 20.14 10.33 21.32
C GLN A 243 19.62 10.76 22.71
N SER A 244 18.82 11.82 22.78
CA SER A 244 18.25 12.33 24.04
C SER A 244 17.29 11.35 24.71
N ASN A 245 16.51 10.58 23.94
CA ASN A 245 15.56 9.62 24.49
C ASN A 245 16.14 8.22 24.70
N TRP A 246 17.37 7.95 24.25
CA TRP A 246 17.95 6.61 24.29
C TRP A 246 18.01 6.00 25.69
N VAL A 247 18.46 6.79 26.68
CA VAL A 247 18.57 6.36 28.09
C VAL A 247 17.18 6.03 28.65
N LYS A 248 16.19 6.86 28.33
CA LYS A 248 14.79 6.66 28.72
C LYS A 248 14.25 5.34 28.15
N TRP A 249 14.40 5.10 26.85
CA TRP A 249 13.92 3.87 26.21
C TRP A 249 14.67 2.62 26.68
N THR A 250 15.95 2.74 27.02
CA THR A 250 16.73 1.63 27.59
C THR A 250 16.23 1.25 28.99
N LYS A 251 15.79 2.22 29.79
CA LYS A 251 15.21 2.01 31.13
C LYS A 251 13.77 1.51 31.08
N GLU A 252 12.94 2.13 30.26
CA GLU A 252 11.50 1.82 30.17
C GLU A 252 11.20 0.55 29.34
N GLN A 253 12.13 0.15 28.45
CA GLN A 253 11.99 -1.01 27.55
C GLN A 253 10.60 -1.09 26.89
N PRO A 254 10.17 -0.05 26.15
CA PRO A 254 8.87 -0.09 25.51
C PRO A 254 8.84 -1.21 24.46
N SER A 255 7.67 -1.82 24.26
CA SER A 255 7.49 -3.03 23.42
C SER A 255 8.02 -2.89 21.97
N TRP A 256 8.02 -1.68 21.43
CA TRP A 256 8.55 -1.37 20.09
C TRP A 256 10.07 -1.23 20.05
N PHE A 257 10.74 -0.93 21.18
CA PHE A 257 12.19 -0.77 21.29
C PHE A 257 12.90 -2.11 21.49
N ASN A 258 12.66 -3.03 20.56
CA ASN A 258 13.23 -4.37 20.59
C ASN A 258 14.53 -4.45 19.77
N ARG A 259 15.24 -5.58 19.92
CA ARG A 259 16.48 -5.89 19.18
C ARG A 259 16.36 -5.70 17.66
N LYS A 260 15.22 -6.09 17.06
CA LYS A 260 15.01 -5.96 15.61
C LYS A 260 14.96 -4.48 15.18
N PHE A 261 14.34 -3.62 15.98
CA PHE A 261 14.30 -2.19 15.76
C PHE A 261 15.69 -1.57 15.89
N ILE A 262 16.40 -1.83 17.00
CA ILE A 262 17.75 -1.31 17.28
C ILE A 262 18.74 -1.64 16.16
N MET A 263 18.64 -2.83 15.55
CA MET A 263 19.49 -3.24 14.44
C MET A 263 19.27 -2.45 13.14
N LYS A 264 18.13 -1.78 12.97
CA LYS A 264 17.80 -0.98 11.78
C LYS A 264 18.17 0.50 11.92
N ILE A 265 18.45 0.97 13.14
CA ILE A 265 18.76 2.38 13.41
C ILE A 265 20.14 2.74 12.82
N PRO A 266 20.31 3.87 12.11
CA PRO A 266 21.63 4.29 11.64
C PRO A 266 22.59 4.58 12.80
N ASP A 267 23.88 4.32 12.59
CA ASP A 267 24.91 4.38 13.65
C ASP A 267 24.98 5.73 14.37
N ASP A 268 24.71 6.83 13.68
CA ASP A 268 24.80 8.18 14.22
C ASP A 268 23.63 8.56 15.15
N PHE A 269 22.52 7.84 15.10
CA PHE A 269 21.35 8.07 15.96
C PHE A 269 21.52 7.42 17.33
N ILE A 270 22.59 6.64 17.53
CA ILE A 270 22.83 5.84 18.72
C ILE A 270 23.92 6.54 19.55
N PRO A 271 23.74 6.73 20.87
CA PRO A 271 24.78 7.27 21.73
C PRO A 271 26.06 6.42 21.70
N LEU A 272 27.22 7.07 21.82
CA LEU A 272 28.54 6.44 21.72
C LEU A 272 28.70 5.23 22.66
N GLU A 273 28.14 5.30 23.87
CA GLU A 273 28.18 4.24 24.88
C GLU A 273 27.54 2.92 24.41
N ALA A 274 26.43 3.00 23.69
CA ALA A 274 25.71 1.83 23.18
C ALA A 274 26.18 1.39 21.79
N LEU A 275 26.86 2.29 21.05
CA LEU A 275 27.22 2.11 19.66
C LEU A 275 28.16 0.92 19.44
N ASP A 276 29.19 0.77 20.28
CA ASP A 276 30.20 -0.28 20.13
C ASP A 276 29.63 -1.68 20.35
N ALA A 277 28.75 -1.83 21.35
CA ALA A 277 28.05 -3.07 21.62
C ALA A 277 27.18 -3.48 20.43
N ILE A 278 26.40 -2.54 19.90
CA ILE A 278 25.49 -2.77 18.76
C ILE A 278 26.28 -3.07 17.49
N LYS A 279 27.40 -2.37 17.23
CA LYS A 279 28.28 -2.65 16.08
C LYS A 279 28.88 -4.05 16.15
N ARG A 280 29.37 -4.49 17.32
CA ARG A 280 29.86 -5.85 17.53
C ARG A 280 28.77 -6.87 17.23
N GLU A 281 27.56 -6.61 17.70
CA GLU A 281 26.43 -7.50 17.50
C GLU A 281 25.99 -7.58 16.03
N ARG A 282 25.92 -6.45 15.30
CA ARG A 282 25.68 -6.41 13.85
C ARG A 282 26.70 -7.25 13.08
N LYS A 283 27.99 -7.14 13.42
CA LYS A 283 29.08 -7.93 12.82
C LYS A 283 28.91 -9.43 13.09
N LEU A 284 28.58 -9.82 14.32
CA LEU A 284 28.33 -11.22 14.67
C LEU A 284 27.13 -11.80 13.90
N LEU A 285 26.03 -11.04 13.78
CA LEU A 285 24.87 -11.45 13.01
C LEU A 285 25.17 -11.60 11.51
N ALA A 286 25.94 -10.66 10.93
CA ALA A 286 26.38 -10.75 9.55
C ALA A 286 27.27 -11.99 9.31
N ALA A 287 28.19 -12.30 10.24
CA ALA A 287 29.03 -13.48 10.18
C ALA A 287 28.20 -14.79 10.26
N LYS A 288 27.22 -14.85 11.17
CA LYS A 288 26.27 -15.98 11.26
C LYS A 288 25.47 -16.17 9.97
N LYS A 289 24.95 -15.09 9.37
CA LYS A 289 24.23 -15.14 8.08
C LYS A 289 25.14 -15.64 6.95
N LYS A 290 26.39 -15.18 6.88
CA LYS A 290 27.37 -15.63 5.87
C LYS A 290 27.68 -17.12 6.01
N LYS A 291 27.90 -17.62 7.24
CA LYS A 291 28.10 -19.05 7.50
C LYS A 291 26.89 -19.90 7.06
N LYS A 292 25.66 -19.47 7.39
CA LYS A 292 24.43 -20.15 6.93
C LYS A 292 24.31 -20.17 5.40
N ARG A 293 24.60 -19.05 4.72
CA ARG A 293 24.58 -18.98 3.24
C ARG A 293 25.59 -19.93 2.60
N ASN A 294 26.81 -19.97 3.13
CA ASN A 294 27.86 -20.86 2.64
C ASN A 294 27.52 -22.35 2.88
N LYS A 295 26.91 -22.70 4.03
CA LYS A 295 26.45 -24.09 4.29
C LYS A 295 25.34 -24.52 3.32
N LYS A 296 24.35 -23.64 3.04
CA LYS A 296 23.29 -23.91 2.05
C LYS A 296 23.85 -24.06 0.62
N GLN A 297 24.79 -23.20 0.21
CA GLN A 297 25.43 -23.32 -1.11
C GLN A 297 26.33 -24.57 -1.23
N GLY A 298 27.06 -24.94 -0.18
CA GLY A 298 27.84 -26.17 -0.14
C GLY A 298 26.97 -27.43 -0.19
N GLY A 299 25.79 -27.41 0.44
CA GLY A 299 24.79 -28.48 0.34
C GLY A 299 24.21 -28.62 -1.07
N ARG A 300 23.86 -27.50 -1.73
CA ARG A 300 23.39 -27.49 -3.13
C ARG A 300 24.44 -28.01 -4.11
N ARG A 301 25.72 -27.62 -3.94
CA ARG A 301 26.84 -28.11 -4.77
C ARG A 301 27.09 -29.61 -4.59
N LYS A 302 26.98 -30.14 -3.38
CA LYS A 302 27.10 -31.59 -3.12
C LYS A 302 25.94 -32.40 -3.70
N LYS A 303 24.72 -31.84 -3.76
CA LYS A 303 23.56 -32.47 -4.42
C LYS A 303 23.75 -32.49 -5.96
N SER A 304 24.29 -31.42 -6.54
CA SER A 304 24.62 -31.35 -7.98
C SER A 304 25.75 -32.31 -8.40
N ASN A 305 26.76 -32.54 -7.56
CA ASN A 305 27.84 -33.50 -7.85
C ASN A 305 27.45 -34.97 -7.63
N LYS A 306 26.28 -35.25 -7.03
CA LYS A 306 25.73 -36.62 -6.91
C LYS A 306 24.84 -37.02 -8.08
N VAL A 307 24.48 -36.09 -8.96
CA VAL A 307 23.74 -36.36 -10.19
C VAL A 307 24.77 -36.40 -11.33
N GLY A 308 25.36 -37.57 -11.52
CA GLY A 308 26.33 -37.82 -12.58
C GLY A 308 26.40 -39.31 -12.86
N ILE A 309 25.54 -39.77 -13.77
CA ILE A 309 25.79 -40.58 -14.99
C ILE A 309 24.43 -41.22 -15.33
N GLU A 310 23.69 -40.59 -16.24
CA GLU A 310 22.73 -41.28 -17.10
C GLU A 310 22.74 -40.54 -18.45
N GLU A 311 22.91 -41.29 -19.54
CA GLU A 311 23.01 -40.78 -20.91
C GLU A 311 21.73 -40.04 -21.34
N PRO A 312 21.83 -39.01 -22.21
CA PRO A 312 20.66 -38.29 -22.67
C PRO A 312 19.94 -39.10 -23.76
N SER A 313 18.71 -39.55 -23.48
CA SER A 313 17.79 -39.98 -24.54
C SER A 313 17.20 -38.76 -25.27
N PRO A 314 16.84 -38.90 -26.56
CA PRO A 314 16.34 -37.81 -27.37
C PRO A 314 14.87 -37.53 -27.00
N PHE A 315 14.51 -36.25 -26.87
CA PHE A 315 13.16 -35.70 -26.71
C PHE A 315 12.09 -36.43 -27.57
N PRO A 316 10.76 -36.36 -27.26
CA PRO A 316 10.05 -35.29 -26.53
C PRO A 316 8.86 -35.73 -25.63
N SER A 317 8.32 -34.81 -24.82
CA SER A 317 6.87 -34.51 -24.74
C SER A 317 6.63 -33.33 -23.81
N ILE A 318 6.10 -32.25 -24.39
CA ILE A 318 5.57 -31.09 -23.66
C ILE A 318 4.28 -31.53 -22.99
N MET A 319 4.28 -31.58 -21.66
CA MET A 319 3.07 -31.50 -20.82
C MET A 319 3.29 -30.34 -19.86
N LEU A 320 2.48 -29.29 -20.03
CA LEU A 320 2.37 -28.18 -19.10
C LEU A 320 1.40 -28.62 -18.00
N GLU A 321 1.91 -28.96 -16.82
CA GLU A 321 1.08 -29.11 -15.63
C GLU A 321 1.88 -28.72 -14.38
N ASP A 322 1.39 -27.65 -13.74
CA ASP A 322 1.37 -27.31 -12.32
C ASP A 322 2.66 -27.43 -11.47
N ALA A 323 3.37 -26.30 -11.35
CA ALA A 323 4.50 -26.13 -10.41
C ALA A 323 4.31 -24.97 -9.42
N SER A 324 3.07 -24.49 -9.19
CA SER A 324 2.79 -23.40 -8.24
C SER A 324 2.33 -23.87 -6.85
N ASP A 325 1.91 -25.12 -6.70
CA ASP A 325 1.10 -25.49 -5.52
C ASP A 325 1.88 -26.31 -4.47
N GLU A 326 2.93 -27.05 -4.85
CA GLU A 326 3.74 -27.83 -3.88
C GLU A 326 4.60 -26.97 -2.94
N VAL A 327 5.04 -25.78 -3.38
CA VAL A 327 5.90 -24.89 -2.56
C VAL A 327 5.12 -24.19 -1.45
N ILE A 328 3.79 -24.10 -1.59
CA ILE A 328 2.93 -23.46 -0.58
C ILE A 328 2.58 -24.44 0.54
N ILE A 329 2.37 -25.73 0.22
CA ILE A 329 1.96 -26.74 1.20
C ILE A 329 3.08 -27.07 2.21
N GLU A 330 4.34 -27.21 1.77
CA GLU A 330 5.49 -27.42 2.69
C GLU A 330 5.68 -26.24 3.68
N SER A 331 5.32 -25.02 3.28
CA SER A 331 5.47 -23.83 4.13
C SER A 331 4.36 -23.67 5.19
N ILE A 332 3.26 -24.41 5.03
CA ILE A 332 2.13 -24.40 5.95
C ILE A 332 2.33 -25.49 7.03
N ASP A 333 2.84 -26.68 6.65
CA ASP A 333 3.11 -27.78 7.59
C ASP A 333 4.24 -27.45 8.59
N GLU A 334 5.35 -26.83 8.14
CA GLU A 334 6.41 -26.37 9.07
C GLU A 334 5.90 -25.34 10.09
N ARG A 335 4.83 -24.61 9.74
CA ARG A 335 4.26 -23.56 10.61
C ARG A 335 3.28 -24.09 11.65
N SER A 336 2.64 -25.23 11.39
CA SER A 336 1.79 -25.91 12.37
C SER A 336 2.61 -26.69 13.40
N GLU A 337 3.67 -27.40 12.98
CA GLU A 337 4.53 -28.17 13.90
C GLU A 337 5.32 -27.27 14.86
N ASP A 338 5.77 -26.09 14.40
CA ASP A 338 6.46 -25.11 15.25
C ASP A 338 5.51 -24.46 16.27
N GLN A 339 4.22 -24.30 15.94
CA GLN A 339 3.24 -23.68 16.83
C GLN A 339 2.74 -24.67 17.90
N GLU A 340 2.54 -25.93 17.53
CA GLU A 340 2.11 -27.00 18.46
C GLU A 340 3.20 -27.34 19.49
N ASN A 341 4.48 -27.29 19.11
CA ASN A 341 5.59 -27.49 20.06
C ASN A 341 5.77 -26.33 21.05
N ILE A 342 5.44 -25.09 20.65
CA ILE A 342 5.51 -23.93 21.56
C ILE A 342 4.40 -24.01 22.62
N ASP A 343 3.19 -24.43 22.22
CA ASP A 343 2.06 -24.54 23.15
C ASP A 343 2.22 -25.73 24.12
N LEU A 344 2.93 -26.80 23.72
CA LEU A 344 3.28 -27.94 24.59
C LEU A 344 4.39 -27.61 25.60
N GLU A 345 5.41 -26.85 25.22
CA GLU A 345 6.46 -26.41 26.18
C GLU A 345 5.91 -25.42 27.22
N ASP A 346 5.01 -24.51 26.82
CA ASP A 346 4.40 -23.56 27.75
C ASP A 346 3.45 -24.25 28.75
N THR A 347 2.71 -25.29 28.33
CA THR A 347 1.81 -26.04 29.22
C THR A 347 2.56 -26.93 30.21
N LEU A 348 3.68 -27.55 29.81
CA LEU A 348 4.56 -28.30 30.71
C LEU A 348 5.27 -27.40 31.73
N SER A 349 5.68 -26.18 31.34
CA SER A 349 6.31 -25.21 32.26
C SER A 349 5.36 -24.68 33.33
N VAL A 350 4.05 -24.68 33.05
CA VAL A 350 3.00 -24.23 33.98
C VAL A 350 2.61 -25.35 34.94
N SER A 351 2.58 -26.62 34.52
CA SER A 351 2.31 -27.74 35.44
C SER A 351 3.46 -27.99 36.41
N GLU A 352 4.71 -27.81 35.98
CA GLU A 352 5.90 -28.04 36.82
C GLU A 352 6.08 -26.95 37.90
N LYS A 353 5.40 -25.79 37.77
CA LYS A 353 5.38 -24.72 38.78
C LYS A 353 4.24 -24.82 39.80
N LEU A 354 3.33 -25.79 39.64
CA LEU A 354 2.19 -25.99 40.54
C LEU A 354 2.39 -27.15 41.54
N GLU A 355 3.49 -27.90 41.45
CA GLU A 355 3.82 -29.01 42.35
C GLU A 355 5.04 -28.76 43.27
N LEU A 356 5.43 -27.50 43.50
CA LEU A 356 6.47 -27.11 44.47
C LEU A 356 5.99 -26.12 45.52
#